data_AF-A0A0S8I5E6-F1
#
_entry.id   AF-A0A0S8I5E6-F1
#
_cell.length_a   1.000
_cell.length_b   1.000
_cell.length_c   1.000
_cell.angle_alpha   90.00
_cell.angle_beta   90.00
_cell.angle_gamma   90.00
#
_symmetry.space_group_name_H-M   'P 1'
#
loop_
_entity.id
_entity.type
_entity.pdbx_description
1 polymer ?
#
loop_
_entity_poly.entity_id
_entity_poly.type
_entity_poly.pdbx_seq_one_letter_code
_entity_poly.pdbx_strand_id
1 'polypeptide(L)'
;MLYENTDGVIELLNFKRPDSFTSHNLTTNGDIFGSHILDIIPGRKLVYINTDDDRHDEQTGSSYYYIHVISLYTREDKIITRKFDAYEYTEELFEEILQVKRQKNEEEHHKEAVKFFKKNKFYPSIRRMKIDGQYVFIELYTSPYRNEKKYVIDIFDLESGKFIKQVIFPIYLLGKTIKNGYLYGTFQERDESGELDFPEIRKYKINPVVYGLPEDPDWKIKK
;
A
#
# COMPACT_ATOMS: atom_id res chain seq x y z
N MET A 1 9.37 -14.06 -8.39
CA MET A 1 8.57 -14.95 -7.51
C MET A 1 8.43 -16.30 -8.19
N LEU A 2 8.80 -17.35 -7.47
CA LEU A 2 8.64 -18.74 -7.91
C LEU A 2 7.44 -19.37 -7.20
N TYR A 3 6.73 -20.26 -7.87
CA TYR A 3 5.65 -21.07 -7.30
C TYR A 3 5.91 -22.53 -7.57
N GLU A 4 5.87 -23.31 -6.50
CA GLU A 4 6.07 -24.75 -6.54
C GLU A 4 4.72 -25.47 -6.50
N ASN A 5 4.54 -26.41 -7.42
CA ASN A 5 3.39 -27.30 -7.47
C ASN A 5 3.85 -28.74 -7.71
N THR A 6 2.90 -29.67 -7.94
CA THR A 6 3.20 -31.08 -8.19
C THR A 6 4.06 -31.33 -9.42
N ASP A 7 4.09 -30.39 -10.35
CA ASP A 7 4.77 -30.52 -11.64
C ASP A 7 6.15 -29.83 -11.63
N GLY A 8 6.50 -29.13 -10.55
CA GLY A 8 7.79 -28.49 -10.33
C GLY A 8 7.70 -27.03 -9.87
N VAL A 9 8.80 -26.30 -10.09
CA VAL A 9 8.94 -24.88 -9.75
C VAL A 9 8.75 -24.04 -11.02
N ILE A 10 7.86 -23.06 -10.96
CA ILE A 10 7.49 -22.21 -12.09
C ILE A 10 7.75 -20.75 -11.71
N GLU A 11 8.34 -19.98 -12.61
CA GLU A 11 8.44 -18.53 -12.47
C GLU A 11 7.08 -17.90 -12.76
N LEU A 12 6.49 -17.24 -11.74
CA LEU A 12 5.19 -16.58 -11.87
C LEU A 12 5.32 -15.09 -12.17
N LEU A 13 6.25 -14.41 -11.49
CA LEU A 13 6.42 -12.97 -11.60
C LEU A 13 7.90 -12.64 -11.62
N ASN A 14 8.31 -11.77 -12.54
CA ASN A 14 9.65 -11.20 -12.57
C ASN A 14 9.52 -9.70 -12.75
N PHE A 15 9.83 -8.95 -11.69
CA PHE A 15 9.72 -7.50 -11.68
C PHE A 15 10.91 -6.91 -10.94
N LYS A 16 11.21 -5.66 -11.29
CA LYS A 16 12.15 -4.85 -10.54
C LYS A 16 11.49 -4.42 -9.23
N ARG A 17 12.20 -4.57 -8.11
CA ARG A 17 11.70 -4.19 -6.79
C ARG A 17 11.57 -2.65 -6.70
N PRO A 18 10.36 -2.10 -6.52
CA PRO A 18 10.11 -0.65 -6.60
C PRO A 18 10.45 0.08 -5.30
N ASP A 19 10.43 -0.58 -4.14
CA ASP A 19 10.65 0.02 -2.80
C ASP A 19 12.13 0.18 -2.43
N SER A 20 13.05 -0.07 -3.37
CA SER A 20 14.49 -0.06 -3.11
C SER A 20 15.26 0.71 -4.17
N PHE A 21 16.17 1.55 -3.70
CA PHE A 21 17.17 2.23 -4.52
C PHE A 21 18.57 1.83 -4.04
N THR A 22 19.43 1.43 -4.97
CA THR A 22 20.82 1.02 -4.68
C THR A 22 21.79 1.94 -5.42
N SER A 23 22.67 2.59 -4.67
CA SER A 23 23.91 3.20 -5.17
C SER A 23 25.08 2.23 -5.04
N HIS A 24 26.26 2.57 -5.57
CA HIS A 24 27.43 1.68 -5.59
C HIS A 24 27.79 1.02 -4.25
N ASN A 25 27.50 1.64 -3.10
CA ASN A 25 27.86 1.11 -1.78
C ASN A 25 26.70 1.04 -0.77
N LEU A 26 25.49 1.49 -1.14
CA LEU A 26 24.38 1.64 -0.19
C LEU A 26 23.03 1.33 -0.86
N THR A 27 22.21 0.53 -0.19
CA THR A 27 20.81 0.31 -0.55
C THR A 27 19.92 0.99 0.48
N THR A 28 19.01 1.84 0.01
CA THR A 28 17.96 2.45 0.82
C THR A 28 16.62 1.91 0.38
N ASN A 29 15.80 1.57 1.38
CA ASN A 29 14.43 1.11 1.16
C ASN A 29 13.46 2.05 1.85
N GLY A 30 12.28 2.22 1.28
CA GLY A 30 11.21 2.98 1.93
C GLY A 30 9.98 3.15 1.06
N ASP A 31 8.83 3.32 1.71
CA ASP A 31 7.52 3.46 1.06
C ASP A 31 7.45 4.64 0.06
N ILE A 32 8.39 5.59 0.14
CA ILE A 32 8.47 6.72 -0.81
C ILE A 32 9.13 6.35 -2.15
N PHE A 33 9.86 5.24 -2.23
CA PHE A 33 10.50 4.81 -3.48
C PHE A 33 9.53 4.02 -4.37
N GLY A 34 8.57 3.34 -3.72
CA GLY A 34 7.63 2.45 -4.37
C GLY A 34 7.18 1.37 -3.40
N SER A 35 6.34 0.46 -3.87
CA SER A 35 5.87 -0.69 -3.11
C SER A 35 5.52 -1.84 -4.04
N HIS A 36 6.02 -3.02 -3.72
CA HIS A 36 5.51 -4.28 -4.25
C HIS A 36 4.79 -5.01 -3.11
N ILE A 37 3.48 -5.17 -3.27
CA ILE A 37 2.64 -5.74 -2.22
C ILE A 37 1.89 -6.91 -2.82
N LEU A 38 1.89 -8.03 -2.11
CA LEU A 38 1.41 -9.31 -2.61
C LEU A 38 0.71 -10.08 -1.50
N ASP A 39 -0.36 -10.78 -1.86
CA ASP A 39 -1.08 -11.67 -0.97
C ASP A 39 -1.71 -12.84 -1.76
N ILE A 40 -2.13 -13.89 -1.04
CA ILE A 40 -2.83 -15.04 -1.63
C ILE A 40 -4.28 -15.02 -1.14
N ILE A 41 -5.20 -15.11 -2.08
CA ILE A 41 -6.65 -15.07 -1.80
C ILE A 41 -7.31 -16.43 -2.10
N PRO A 42 -8.53 -16.67 -1.61
CA PRO A 42 -9.26 -17.92 -1.88
C PRO A 42 -9.36 -18.26 -3.38
N GLY A 43 -9.46 -19.55 -3.68
CA GLY A 43 -9.51 -20.04 -5.07
C GLY A 43 -8.15 -20.17 -5.74
N ARG A 44 -7.06 -20.22 -4.95
CA ARG A 44 -5.66 -20.26 -5.43
C ARG A 44 -5.37 -19.11 -6.40
N LYS A 45 -5.64 -17.90 -5.95
CA LYS A 45 -5.33 -16.69 -6.69
C LYS A 45 -4.29 -15.88 -5.95
N LEU A 46 -3.39 -15.29 -6.71
CA LEU A 46 -2.44 -14.30 -6.23
C LEU A 46 -3.02 -12.92 -6.51
N VAL A 47 -2.94 -12.02 -5.53
CA VAL A 47 -3.19 -10.60 -5.77
C VAL A 47 -1.89 -9.85 -5.54
N TYR A 48 -1.52 -8.97 -6.46
CA TYR A 48 -0.38 -8.09 -6.24
C TYR A 48 -0.58 -6.72 -6.86
N ILE A 49 0.20 -5.80 -6.34
CA ILE A 49 0.31 -4.41 -6.77
C ILE A 49 1.80 -4.08 -6.83
N ASN A 50 2.20 -3.44 -7.92
CA ASN A 50 3.56 -2.97 -8.12
C ASN A 50 3.49 -1.51 -8.58
N THR A 51 3.96 -0.59 -7.75
CA THR A 51 3.84 0.85 -8.05
C THR A 51 4.74 1.30 -9.19
N ASP A 52 5.73 0.50 -9.60
CA ASP A 52 6.50 0.77 -10.84
C ASP A 52 5.63 0.63 -12.10
N ASP A 53 4.47 -0.03 -12.00
CA ASP A 53 3.51 -0.16 -13.10
C ASP A 53 2.54 1.03 -13.18
N ASP A 54 2.59 1.97 -12.22
CA ASP A 54 1.75 3.18 -12.23
C ASP A 54 1.92 3.95 -13.54
N ARG A 55 0.81 4.45 -14.09
CA ARG A 55 0.79 5.24 -15.33
C ARG A 55 0.32 6.65 -15.07
N HIS A 56 1.07 7.60 -15.60
CA HIS A 56 0.72 9.02 -15.60
C HIS A 56 0.50 9.47 -17.04
N ASP A 57 -0.73 9.90 -17.34
CA ASP A 57 -1.08 10.48 -18.62
C ASP A 57 -0.86 12.00 -18.55
N GLU A 58 0.24 12.47 -19.15
CA GLU A 58 0.61 13.89 -19.17
C GLU A 58 -0.40 14.75 -19.97
N GLN A 59 -1.19 14.16 -20.89
CA GLN A 59 -2.17 14.92 -21.67
C GLN A 59 -3.44 15.20 -20.85
N THR A 60 -3.90 14.22 -20.08
CA THR A 60 -5.13 14.34 -19.28
C THR A 60 -4.86 14.70 -17.83
N GLY A 61 -3.60 14.69 -17.39
CA GLY A 61 -3.19 14.83 -15.99
C GLY A 61 -3.69 13.69 -15.10
N SER A 62 -4.11 12.57 -15.67
CA SER A 62 -4.69 11.44 -14.92
C SER A 62 -3.63 10.40 -14.58
N SER A 63 -3.68 9.89 -13.35
CA SER A 63 -2.76 8.85 -12.88
C SER A 63 -3.52 7.58 -12.53
N TYR A 64 -2.96 6.42 -12.83
CA TYR A 64 -3.60 5.12 -12.68
C TYR A 64 -2.69 4.11 -11.99
N TYR A 65 -3.26 3.35 -11.06
CA TYR A 65 -2.63 2.17 -10.49
C TYR A 65 -3.36 0.91 -10.93
N TYR A 66 -2.68 -0.23 -10.78
CA TYR A 66 -3.15 -1.54 -11.24
C TYR A 66 -3.14 -2.55 -10.11
N ILE A 67 -4.24 -3.30 -10.00
CA ILE A 67 -4.33 -4.49 -9.15
C ILE A 67 -4.35 -5.70 -10.07
N HIS A 68 -3.38 -6.57 -9.91
CA HIS A 68 -3.30 -7.82 -10.66
C HIS A 68 -3.90 -8.95 -9.82
N VAL A 69 -4.76 -9.76 -10.43
CA VAL A 69 -5.35 -10.95 -9.82
C VAL A 69 -5.04 -12.14 -10.73
N ILE A 70 -4.03 -12.92 -10.37
CA ILE A 70 -3.55 -14.06 -11.14
C ILE A 70 -4.15 -15.35 -10.61
N SER A 71 -4.78 -16.13 -11.49
CA SER A 71 -5.17 -17.51 -11.20
C SER A 71 -3.96 -18.43 -11.21
N LEU A 72 -3.69 -19.15 -10.11
CA LEU A 72 -2.59 -20.13 -10.07
C LEU A 72 -2.90 -21.43 -10.83
N TYR A 73 -4.16 -21.63 -11.23
CA TYR A 73 -4.57 -22.75 -12.07
C TYR A 73 -4.42 -22.44 -13.56
N THR A 74 -5.03 -21.34 -14.02
CA THR A 74 -5.10 -20.97 -15.44
C THR A 74 -3.97 -20.04 -15.88
N ARG A 75 -3.31 -19.38 -14.92
CA ARG A 75 -2.30 -18.33 -15.14
C ARG A 75 -2.85 -17.07 -15.80
N GLU A 76 -4.17 -16.96 -15.91
CA GLU A 76 -4.81 -15.75 -16.40
C GLU A 76 -4.61 -14.62 -15.39
N ASP A 77 -4.18 -13.46 -15.89
CA ASP A 77 -4.03 -12.23 -15.13
C ASP A 77 -5.20 -11.29 -15.41
N LYS A 78 -6.03 -11.08 -14.39
CA LYS A 78 -7.09 -10.07 -14.41
C LYS A 78 -6.56 -8.78 -13.82
N ILE A 79 -6.50 -7.74 -14.64
CA ILE A 79 -6.04 -6.41 -14.24
C ILE A 79 -7.24 -5.51 -13.93
N ILE A 80 -7.24 -4.92 -12.74
CA ILE A 80 -8.19 -3.88 -12.32
C ILE A 80 -7.45 -2.54 -12.31
N THR A 81 -7.95 -1.57 -13.08
CA THR A 81 -7.35 -0.24 -13.20
C THR A 81 -8.13 0.76 -12.37
N ARG A 82 -7.44 1.63 -11.63
CA ARG A 82 -8.08 2.71 -10.87
C ARG A 82 -7.31 4.02 -11.01
N LYS A 83 -8.05 5.10 -11.24
CA LYS A 83 -7.52 6.46 -11.21
C LYS A 83 -7.23 6.89 -9.76
N PHE A 84 -6.10 7.57 -9.54
CA PHE A 84 -5.74 8.19 -8.27
C PHE A 84 -5.18 9.60 -8.50
N ASP A 85 -5.14 10.39 -7.41
CA ASP A 85 -4.51 11.70 -7.40
C ASP A 85 -3.02 11.53 -7.08
N ALA A 86 -2.17 11.80 -8.06
CA ALA A 86 -0.72 11.70 -7.89
C ALA A 86 -0.15 12.97 -7.24
N TYR A 87 0.89 12.79 -6.43
CA TYR A 87 1.61 13.87 -5.79
C TYR A 87 3.02 13.93 -6.36
N GLU A 88 3.45 15.11 -6.77
CA GLU A 88 4.82 15.31 -7.22
C GLU A 88 5.79 15.37 -6.03
N TYR A 89 7.01 14.88 -6.23
CA TYR A 89 8.10 15.15 -5.31
C TYR A 89 8.45 16.64 -5.36
N THR A 90 8.67 17.25 -4.19
CA THR A 90 8.96 18.67 -4.06
C THR A 90 10.46 18.94 -3.99
N GLU A 91 10.90 20.14 -4.38
CA GLU A 91 12.30 20.56 -4.17
C GLU A 91 12.66 20.61 -2.68
N GLU A 92 11.70 20.94 -1.80
CA GLU A 92 11.86 20.88 -0.34
C GLU A 92 12.31 19.47 0.12
N LEU A 93 11.66 18.41 -0.37
CA LEU A 93 12.09 17.03 -0.08
C LEU A 93 13.53 16.78 -0.54
N PHE A 94 13.89 17.26 -1.73
CA PHE A 94 15.24 17.06 -2.26
C PHE A 94 16.28 17.77 -1.41
N GLU A 95 16.00 18.99 -0.98
CA GLU A 95 16.84 19.76 -0.06
C GLU A 95 16.96 19.05 1.29
N GLU A 96 15.86 18.57 1.87
CA GLU A 96 15.88 17.81 3.13
C GLU A 96 16.81 16.60 3.04
N ILE A 97 16.69 15.80 1.97
CA ILE A 97 17.54 14.62 1.73
C ILE A 97 19.01 15.03 1.62
N LEU A 98 19.31 16.11 0.88
CA LEU A 98 20.68 16.59 0.70
C LEU A 98 21.28 17.23 1.97
N GLN A 99 20.46 17.78 2.85
CA GLN A 99 20.90 18.45 4.08
C GLN A 99 21.18 17.49 5.25
N VAL A 100 20.80 16.21 5.15
CA VAL A 100 21.10 15.19 6.17
C VAL A 100 22.63 15.06 6.34
N LYS A 101 23.18 15.74 7.36
CA LYS A 101 24.62 15.79 7.67
C LYS A 101 25.15 14.39 8.03
N ARG A 102 25.83 13.73 7.09
CA ARG A 102 26.40 12.39 7.29
C ARG A 102 27.75 12.22 6.60
N GLN A 103 28.36 11.05 6.79
CA GLN A 103 29.70 10.72 6.29
C GLN A 103 29.79 10.90 4.76
N LYS A 104 30.99 11.15 4.23
CA LYS A 104 31.24 11.46 2.80
C LYS A 104 30.62 10.44 1.81
N ASN A 105 30.54 9.16 2.20
CA ASN A 105 29.96 8.10 1.37
C ASN A 105 28.43 8.18 1.25
N GLU A 106 27.75 8.94 2.11
CA GLU A 106 26.29 9.12 2.07
C GLU A 106 25.86 10.30 1.18
N GLU A 107 26.76 11.28 0.93
CA GLU A 107 26.45 12.44 0.09
C GLU A 107 26.19 12.05 -1.36
N GLU A 108 27.00 11.15 -1.92
CA GLU A 108 26.78 10.60 -3.26
C GLU A 108 25.48 9.80 -3.33
N HIS A 109 25.19 8.99 -2.31
CA HIS A 109 23.94 8.23 -2.23
C HIS A 109 22.70 9.14 -2.21
N HIS A 110 22.73 10.24 -1.44
CA HIS A 110 21.65 11.23 -1.41
C HIS A 110 21.47 11.94 -2.75
N LYS A 111 22.57 12.31 -3.43
CA LYS A 111 22.51 12.89 -4.78
C LYS A 111 21.87 11.92 -5.78
N GLU A 112 22.17 10.64 -5.69
CA GLU A 112 21.53 9.64 -6.55
C GLU A 112 20.07 9.39 -6.19
N ALA A 113 19.71 9.41 -4.90
CA ALA A 113 18.30 9.35 -4.47
C ALA A 113 17.49 10.54 -5.02
N VAL A 114 18.03 11.76 -4.97
CA VAL A 114 17.41 12.94 -5.59
C VAL A 114 17.26 12.77 -7.10
N LYS A 115 18.28 12.25 -7.80
CA LYS A 115 18.16 11.93 -9.25
C LYS A 115 17.06 10.91 -9.52
N PHE A 116 16.94 9.89 -8.67
CA PHE A 116 15.86 8.89 -8.76
C PHE A 116 14.49 9.56 -8.62
N PHE A 117 14.28 10.39 -7.59
CA PHE A 117 13.00 11.06 -7.40
C PHE A 117 12.67 12.06 -8.52
N LYS A 118 13.65 12.86 -8.97
CA LYS A 118 13.48 13.75 -10.14
C LYS A 118 13.12 12.99 -11.41
N LYS A 119 13.64 11.78 -11.59
CA LYS A 119 13.29 10.92 -12.73
C LYS A 119 11.86 10.38 -12.63
N ASN A 120 11.45 9.91 -11.46
CA ASN A 120 10.13 9.29 -11.26
C ASN A 120 9.01 10.32 -11.12
N LYS A 121 9.32 11.58 -10.81
CA LYS A 121 8.43 12.75 -10.67
C LYS A 121 7.36 12.65 -9.58
N PHE A 122 6.71 11.50 -9.42
CA PHE A 122 5.55 11.30 -8.54
C PHE A 122 5.82 10.29 -7.43
N TYR A 123 5.17 10.51 -6.29
CA TYR A 123 5.03 9.51 -5.22
C TYR A 123 4.26 8.28 -5.74
N PRO A 124 4.56 7.08 -5.20
CA PRO A 124 3.84 5.87 -5.58
C PRO A 124 2.35 5.98 -5.21
N SER A 125 1.49 5.33 -5.99
CA SER A 125 0.04 5.34 -5.77
C SER A 125 -0.39 4.75 -4.43
N ILE A 126 0.27 3.68 -4.00
CA ILE A 126 -0.21 2.79 -2.93
C ILE A 126 0.88 2.61 -1.88
N ARG A 127 0.47 2.73 -0.62
CA ARG A 127 1.31 2.41 0.54
C ARG A 127 1.16 0.97 0.99
N ARG A 128 -0.09 0.49 1.07
CA ARG A 128 -0.40 -0.81 1.68
C ARG A 128 -1.61 -1.47 1.06
N MET A 129 -1.64 -2.79 1.16
CA MET A 129 -2.76 -3.64 0.79
C MET A 129 -3.12 -4.55 1.98
N LYS A 130 -4.41 -4.75 2.22
CA LYS A 130 -4.94 -5.76 3.14
C LYS A 130 -6.09 -6.49 2.46
N ILE A 131 -6.17 -7.80 2.68
CA ILE A 131 -7.20 -8.67 2.12
C ILE A 131 -8.15 -9.15 3.20
N ASP A 132 -9.44 -9.20 2.86
CA ASP A 132 -10.46 -9.89 3.64
C ASP A 132 -11.35 -10.73 2.73
N GLY A 133 -11.04 -12.04 2.64
CA GLY A 133 -11.71 -12.93 1.70
C GLY A 133 -11.47 -12.50 0.25
N GLN A 134 -12.53 -12.08 -0.44
CA GLN A 134 -12.47 -11.55 -1.81
C GLN A 134 -12.30 -10.04 -1.90
N TYR A 135 -12.31 -9.33 -0.77
CA TYR A 135 -12.21 -7.88 -0.75
C TYR A 135 -10.78 -7.44 -0.51
N VAL A 136 -10.37 -6.36 -1.18
CA VAL A 136 -9.08 -5.71 -0.95
C VAL A 136 -9.28 -4.29 -0.45
N PHE A 137 -8.46 -3.92 0.52
CA PHE A 137 -8.35 -2.59 1.10
C PHE A 137 -6.98 -2.03 0.72
N ILE A 138 -6.98 -0.94 -0.04
CA ILE A 138 -5.78 -0.31 -0.59
C ILE A 138 -5.59 1.05 0.07
N GLU A 139 -4.56 1.17 0.90
CA GLU A 139 -4.17 2.46 1.50
C GLU A 139 -3.42 3.28 0.46
N LEU A 140 -4.04 4.38 0.02
CA LEU A 140 -3.46 5.29 -0.96
C LEU A 140 -2.39 6.20 -0.33
N TYR A 141 -1.40 6.57 -1.13
CA TYR A 141 -0.46 7.61 -0.75
C TYR A 141 -1.14 8.98 -0.91
N THR A 142 -1.63 9.57 0.19
CA THR A 142 -2.52 10.75 0.13
C THR A 142 -1.95 12.05 0.68
N SER A 143 -0.76 12.00 1.28
CA SER A 143 -0.01 13.21 1.60
C SER A 143 1.46 12.87 1.89
N PRO A 144 2.42 13.63 1.35
CA PRO A 144 3.81 13.57 1.80
C PRO A 144 3.99 14.19 3.19
N TYR A 145 3.07 15.07 3.62
CA TYR A 145 3.12 15.74 4.91
C TYR A 145 2.48 14.87 5.99
N ARG A 146 3.30 14.41 6.95
CA ARG A 146 2.93 13.47 8.04
C ARG A 146 1.82 13.97 8.99
N ASN A 147 1.34 15.19 8.81
CA ASN A 147 0.48 15.88 9.79
C ASN A 147 -1.01 15.58 9.60
N GLU A 148 -1.42 15.07 8.43
CA GLU A 148 -2.80 14.65 8.21
C GLU A 148 -2.98 13.16 8.56
N LYS A 149 -3.57 12.89 9.73
CA LYS A 149 -3.93 11.53 10.19
C LYS A 149 -5.14 10.95 9.45
N LYS A 150 -5.23 11.12 8.13
CA LYS A 150 -6.31 10.58 7.30
C LYS A 150 -5.74 9.51 6.38
N TYR A 151 -6.22 8.29 6.54
CA TYR A 151 -5.80 7.16 5.71
C TYR A 151 -6.90 6.88 4.71
N VAL A 152 -6.72 7.34 3.47
CA VAL A 152 -7.68 7.08 2.40
C VAL A 152 -7.49 5.66 1.90
N ILE A 153 -8.59 4.91 1.89
CA ILE A 153 -8.60 3.50 1.53
C ILE A 153 -9.60 3.29 0.40
N ASP A 154 -9.12 2.80 -0.73
CA ASP A 154 -9.96 2.26 -1.79
C ASP A 154 -10.31 0.81 -1.50
N ILE A 155 -11.56 0.44 -1.75
CA ILE A 155 -12.07 -0.91 -1.50
C ILE A 155 -12.61 -1.50 -2.78
N PHE A 156 -12.19 -2.72 -3.08
CA PHE A 156 -12.65 -3.47 -4.24
C PHE A 156 -13.14 -4.85 -3.85
N ASP A 157 -14.10 -5.35 -4.60
CA ASP A 157 -14.39 -6.77 -4.70
C ASP A 157 -13.52 -7.35 -5.83
N LEU A 158 -12.53 -8.17 -5.49
CA LEU A 158 -11.60 -8.78 -6.45
C LEU A 158 -12.27 -9.81 -7.35
N GLU A 159 -13.33 -10.46 -6.88
CA GLU A 159 -14.06 -11.47 -7.65
C GLU A 159 -14.75 -10.80 -8.85
N SER A 160 -15.61 -9.82 -8.59
CA SER A 160 -16.23 -9.05 -9.67
C SER A 160 -15.25 -8.07 -10.34
N GLY A 161 -14.17 -7.68 -9.67
CA GLY A 161 -13.22 -6.67 -10.14
C GLY A 161 -13.78 -5.25 -10.05
N LYS A 162 -14.77 -5.03 -9.18
CA LYS A 162 -15.47 -3.75 -9.05
C LYS A 162 -14.90 -2.93 -7.90
N PHE A 163 -14.70 -1.65 -8.18
CA PHE A 163 -14.55 -0.65 -7.13
C PHE A 163 -15.86 -0.53 -6.36
N ILE A 164 -15.78 -0.63 -5.05
CA ILE A 164 -16.94 -0.49 -4.16
C ILE A 164 -17.06 0.97 -3.75
N LYS A 165 -16.04 1.48 -3.07
CA LYS A 165 -16.00 2.85 -2.56
C LYS A 165 -14.63 3.21 -2.02
N GLN A 166 -14.47 4.50 -1.73
CA GLN A 166 -13.35 5.06 -1.00
C GLN A 166 -13.81 5.46 0.40
N VAL A 167 -12.98 5.23 1.41
CA VAL A 167 -13.24 5.57 2.81
C VAL A 167 -12.03 6.20 3.46
N ILE A 168 -12.24 6.94 4.54
CA ILE A 168 -11.16 7.47 5.38
C ILE A 168 -11.15 6.66 6.67
N PHE A 169 -10.03 6.02 6.95
CA PHE A 169 -9.81 5.35 8.24
C PHE A 169 -9.12 6.31 9.21
N PRO A 170 -9.50 6.29 10.50
CA PRO A 170 -8.83 7.08 11.53
C PRO A 170 -7.50 6.46 12.00
N ILE A 171 -7.16 5.27 11.49
CA ILE A 171 -5.99 4.48 11.88
C ILE A 171 -5.25 3.98 10.63
N TYR A 172 -3.93 3.97 10.68
CA TYR A 172 -3.09 3.42 9.60
C TYR A 172 -3.15 1.89 9.60
N LEU A 173 -2.96 1.27 8.43
CA LEU A 173 -3.02 -0.20 8.30
C LEU A 173 -1.70 -0.92 8.63
N LEU A 174 -0.58 -0.20 8.85
CA LEU A 174 0.68 -0.81 9.29
C LEU A 174 0.51 -1.56 10.62
N GLY A 175 0.99 -2.79 10.64
CA GLY A 175 0.87 -3.67 11.81
C GLY A 175 -0.57 -4.04 12.16
N LYS A 176 -1.52 -3.83 11.24
CA LYS A 176 -2.92 -4.24 11.39
C LYS A 176 -3.25 -5.39 10.44
N THR A 177 -4.24 -6.17 10.81
CA THR A 177 -4.77 -7.27 10.00
C THR A 177 -6.27 -7.05 9.82
N ILE A 178 -6.78 -7.23 8.62
CA ILE A 178 -8.22 -7.27 8.38
C ILE A 178 -8.58 -8.73 8.10
N LYS A 179 -9.58 -9.26 8.81
CA LYS A 179 -10.04 -10.64 8.60
C LYS A 179 -11.46 -10.84 9.13
N ASN A 180 -12.29 -11.53 8.35
CA ASN A 180 -13.67 -11.90 8.66
C ASN A 180 -14.56 -10.70 9.05
N GLY A 181 -14.38 -9.54 8.41
CA GLY A 181 -15.17 -8.34 8.74
C GLY A 181 -14.63 -7.55 9.94
N TYR A 182 -13.41 -7.81 10.41
CA TYR A 182 -12.81 -7.13 11.56
C TYR A 182 -11.39 -6.64 11.26
N LEU A 183 -11.06 -5.47 11.78
CA LEU A 183 -9.69 -4.97 11.88
C LEU A 183 -9.12 -5.30 13.26
N TYR A 184 -7.96 -5.95 13.26
CA TYR A 184 -7.19 -6.31 14.44
C TYR A 184 -5.89 -5.52 14.47
N GLY A 185 -5.46 -5.15 15.67
CA GLY A 185 -4.16 -4.50 15.84
C GLY A 185 -3.70 -4.48 17.27
N THR A 186 -2.39 -4.31 17.44
CA THR A 186 -1.80 -3.91 18.70
C THR A 186 -1.84 -2.39 18.79
N PHE A 187 -2.32 -1.89 19.93
CA PHE A 187 -2.42 -0.47 20.25
C PHE A 187 -1.68 -0.24 21.56
N GLN A 188 -0.86 0.79 21.59
CA GLN A 188 -0.17 1.21 22.81
C GLN A 188 -0.35 2.72 22.90
N GLU A 189 -1.01 3.16 23.97
CA GLU A 189 -1.31 4.56 24.22
C GLU A 189 -0.45 5.07 25.38
N ARG A 190 -0.32 6.38 25.48
CA ARG A 190 0.31 6.99 26.66
C ARG A 190 -0.76 7.21 27.71
N ASP A 191 -0.44 6.89 28.96
CA ASP A 191 -1.30 7.17 30.10
C ASP A 191 -1.32 8.67 30.44
N GLU A 192 -2.03 9.04 31.51
CA GLU A 192 -2.12 10.44 31.96
C GLU A 192 -0.76 11.04 32.37
N SER A 193 0.21 10.21 32.74
CA SER A 193 1.58 10.62 33.06
C SER A 193 2.45 10.81 31.82
N GLY A 194 1.96 10.38 30.67
CA GLY A 194 2.70 10.39 29.41
C GLY A 194 3.57 9.15 29.22
N GLU A 195 3.53 8.17 30.12
CA GLU A 195 4.26 6.90 29.98
C GLU A 195 3.49 5.94 29.06
N LEU A 196 4.21 5.05 28.36
CA LEU A 196 3.56 4.06 27.50
C LEU A 196 2.87 2.99 28.36
N ASP A 197 1.56 2.85 28.21
CA ASP A 197 0.78 1.82 28.87
C ASP A 197 1.07 0.43 28.25
N PHE A 198 0.53 -0.64 28.84
CA PHE A 198 0.62 -1.98 28.31
C PHE A 198 -0.06 -2.08 26.93
N PRO A 199 0.55 -2.78 25.96
CA PRO A 199 -0.03 -2.93 24.64
C PRO A 199 -1.30 -3.79 24.69
N GLU A 200 -2.36 -3.28 24.09
CA GLU A 200 -3.65 -3.98 23.97
C GLU A 200 -3.86 -4.52 22.56
N ILE A 201 -4.41 -5.72 22.45
CA ILE A 201 -4.96 -6.21 21.18
C ILE A 201 -6.40 -5.74 21.10
N ARG A 202 -6.68 -4.83 20.17
CA ARG A 202 -8.04 -4.35 19.91
C ARG A 202 -8.56 -4.95 18.61
N LYS A 203 -9.86 -5.27 18.61
CA LYS A 203 -10.61 -5.71 17.43
C LYS A 203 -11.76 -4.73 17.16
N TYR A 204 -11.88 -4.28 15.92
CA TYR A 204 -12.93 -3.37 15.49
C TYR A 204 -13.72 -4.05 14.38
N LYS A 205 -15.03 -4.20 14.55
CA LYS A 205 -15.91 -4.65 13.46
C LYS A 205 -15.83 -3.59 12.35
N ILE A 206 -15.81 -4.01 11.09
CA ILE A 206 -15.91 -3.12 9.91
C ILE A 206 -17.37 -3.09 9.43
N ASN A 207 -17.90 -1.88 9.19
CA ASN A 207 -19.32 -1.71 8.83
C ASN A 207 -19.59 -2.45 7.50
N PRO A 208 -20.65 -3.28 7.37
CA PRO A 208 -20.97 -3.99 6.13
C PRO A 208 -21.08 -3.08 4.89
N VAL A 209 -21.49 -1.82 5.08
CA VAL A 209 -21.52 -0.80 4.01
C VAL A 209 -20.13 -0.54 3.43
N VAL A 210 -19.06 -0.82 4.16
CA VAL A 210 -17.66 -0.78 3.68
C VAL A 210 -17.45 -1.80 2.56
N TYR A 211 -18.10 -2.96 2.66
CA TYR A 211 -18.10 -4.03 1.66
C TYR A 211 -19.19 -3.86 0.59
N GLY A 212 -19.90 -2.73 0.57
CA GLY A 212 -21.01 -2.49 -0.36
C GLY A 212 -22.30 -3.23 0.00
N LEU A 213 -22.41 -3.75 1.23
CA LEU A 213 -23.61 -4.43 1.73
C LEU A 213 -24.57 -3.42 2.40
N PRO A 214 -25.85 -3.79 2.61
CA PRO A 214 -26.78 -2.95 3.37
C PRO A 214 -26.28 -2.65 4.78
N GLU A 215 -26.68 -1.50 5.33
CA GLU A 215 -26.33 -1.15 6.70
C GLU A 215 -26.98 -2.13 7.68
N ASP A 216 -26.16 -2.69 8.57
CA ASP A 216 -26.62 -3.51 9.69
C ASP A 216 -27.31 -2.56 10.69
N PRO A 217 -28.63 -2.65 10.92
CA PRO A 217 -29.34 -1.73 11.81
C PRO A 217 -28.81 -1.82 13.26
N ASP A 218 -28.21 -2.95 13.63
CA ASP A 218 -27.61 -3.18 14.95
C ASP A 218 -26.13 -2.73 15.02
N TRP A 219 -25.60 -2.12 13.95
CA TRP A 219 -24.20 -1.69 13.83
C TRP A 219 -23.74 -0.77 14.98
N LYS A 220 -24.63 0.11 15.44
CA LYS A 220 -24.34 1.10 16.49
C LYS A 220 -24.63 0.59 17.90
N ILE A 221 -25.19 -0.62 18.04
CA ILE A 221 -25.45 -1.20 19.36
C ILE A 221 -24.10 -1.66 19.90
N LYS A 222 -23.47 -0.80 20.70
CA LYS A 222 -22.28 -1.12 21.50
C LYS A 222 -22.56 -2.42 22.26
N LYS A 223 -21.85 -3.50 21.91
CA LYS A 223 -21.67 -4.65 22.78
C LYS A 223 -20.38 -4.47 23.56
#